data_AF-A0A2A8CUD8-F1
#
_entry.id   AF-A0A2A8CUD8-F1
#
_cell.length_a   1.000
_cell.length_b   1.000
_cell.length_c   1.000
_cell.angle_alpha   90.00
_cell.angle_beta   90.00
_cell.angle_gamma   90.00
#
_symmetry.space_group_name_H-M   'P 1'
#
loop_
_entity.id
_entity.type
_entity.pdbx_description
1 polymer ?
#
loop_
_entity_poly.entity_id
_entity_poly.type
_entity_poly.pdbx_seq_one_letter_code
_entity_poly.pdbx_strand_id
1 'polypeptide(L)'
;MDAAPHLPPPTRQASSATSRIAYALLLGIMIYVAALLAGDVAIDGRRVGLRMWALFSAGVFAVAAPNVLAPDPNAPVMQLLNRTPLQLLSQQLKRWGAVLTLFVLPVWVLAFFDTATPMAHLGAKLSLAFQATGVVLATGLYSFDVYATIGAVSQEWHEGKRGDWYQSVKQSGYGFDVPMGLVPALFATVRCFGAGIIVVLVGATLFGAAPALAWLPGVLFLIWSTVRILRHRLAFDRHYYHTNAFYDEVLGGGSVGPSTREPVEISSLYWIPHRFRPAAWMSLRQLDRRLPLGRLVALGHVVFWILLAQEAATAAITSTLLLIVGLQNGVIGLLAGERMSAPTLQLTLHSPMHWWGARTLANLRWMAPLLASLAVVATVSNAMPWSSLGVWAVINLIAAVVAAGLTTLAVEGRTRRQFR
;
A
#
# COMPACT_ATOMS: atom_id res chain seq x y z
N MET A 1 -42.75 8.06 22.37
CA MET A 1 -41.45 8.57 22.83
C MET A 1 -40.40 7.75 22.11
N ASP A 2 -40.00 8.22 20.94
CA ASP A 2 -39.03 7.52 20.10
C ASP A 2 -37.65 7.68 20.73
N ALA A 3 -37.02 6.55 21.05
CA ALA A 3 -35.67 6.51 21.58
C ALA A 3 -34.74 7.18 20.56
N ALA A 4 -34.07 8.24 20.97
CA ALA A 4 -33.04 8.88 20.18
C ALA A 4 -32.03 7.81 19.72
N PRO A 5 -31.67 7.75 18.42
CA PRO A 5 -30.68 6.79 17.95
C PRO A 5 -29.38 7.02 18.72
N HIS A 6 -28.95 6.00 19.47
CA HIS A 6 -27.67 5.99 20.16
C HIS A 6 -26.57 6.25 19.13
N LEU A 7 -25.94 7.42 19.24
CA LEU A 7 -24.75 7.74 18.45
C LEU A 7 -23.72 6.63 18.68
N PRO A 8 -23.15 6.03 17.61
CA PRO A 8 -22.06 5.08 17.78
C PRO A 8 -20.95 5.76 18.58
N PRO A 9 -20.36 5.09 19.58
CA PRO A 9 -19.31 5.69 20.38
C PRO A 9 -18.18 6.12 19.44
N PRO A 10 -17.60 7.31 19.64
CA PRO A 10 -16.49 7.79 18.80
C PRO A 10 -15.41 6.72 18.82
N THR A 11 -15.12 6.14 17.65
CA THR A 11 -14.07 5.14 17.53
C THR A 11 -12.78 5.78 18.03
N ARG A 12 -12.30 5.37 19.22
CA ARG A 12 -11.01 5.81 19.73
C ARG A 12 -9.99 5.55 18.63
N GLN A 13 -9.45 6.63 18.07
CA GLN A 13 -8.31 6.55 17.17
C GLN A 13 -7.24 5.73 17.90
N ALA A 14 -6.61 4.79 17.20
CA ALA A 14 -5.32 4.28 17.63
C ALA A 14 -4.48 5.52 17.99
N SER A 15 -3.94 5.54 19.21
CA SER A 15 -3.22 6.71 19.72
C SER A 15 -2.29 7.25 18.64
N SER A 16 -2.27 8.57 18.46
CA SER A 16 -1.47 9.24 17.42
C SER A 16 -0.01 8.76 17.37
N ALA A 17 0.52 8.30 18.52
CA ALA A 17 1.82 7.64 18.66
C ALA A 17 1.96 6.35 17.82
N THR A 18 0.98 5.45 17.82
CA THR A 18 1.05 4.17 17.08
C THR A 18 1.11 4.43 15.58
N SER A 19 0.28 5.36 15.08
CA SER A 19 0.30 5.76 13.67
C SER A 19 1.63 6.42 13.28
N ARG A 20 2.18 7.30 14.14
CA ARG A 20 3.50 7.92 13.93
C ARG A 20 4.63 6.90 13.91
N ILE A 21 4.62 5.91 14.80
CA ILE A 21 5.61 4.83 14.83
C ILE A 21 5.50 3.99 13.55
N ALA A 22 4.29 3.59 13.16
CA ALA A 22 4.09 2.83 11.92
C ALA A 22 4.57 3.61 10.69
N TYR A 23 4.27 4.91 10.63
CA TYR A 23 4.77 5.79 9.59
C TYR A 23 6.30 5.89 9.58
N ALA A 24 6.92 6.12 10.75
CA ALA A 24 8.37 6.22 10.89
C ALA A 24 9.07 4.91 10.50
N LEU A 25 8.51 3.76 10.88
CA LEU A 25 8.99 2.45 10.47
C LEU A 25 8.88 2.26 8.96
N LEU A 26 7.72 2.57 8.37
CA LEU A 26 7.53 2.45 6.92
C LEU A 26 8.51 3.37 6.15
N LEU A 27 8.69 4.61 6.62
CA LEU A 27 9.64 5.54 6.04
C LEU A 27 11.08 5.03 6.18
N GLY A 28 11.46 4.53 7.35
CA GLY A 28 12.78 3.94 7.59
C GLY A 28 13.04 2.74 6.68
N ILE A 29 12.05 1.87 6.48
CA ILE A 29 12.12 0.75 5.55
C ILE A 29 12.30 1.25 4.11
N MET A 30 11.55 2.27 3.69
CA MET A 30 11.66 2.80 2.33
C MET A 30 13.00 3.49 2.07
N ILE A 31 13.51 4.25 3.03
CA ILE A 31 14.85 4.83 3.00
C ILE A 31 15.91 3.74 2.94
N TYR A 32 15.76 2.68 3.74
CA TYR A 32 16.69 1.55 3.76
C TYR A 32 16.73 0.83 2.40
N VAL A 33 15.56 0.49 1.84
CA VAL A 33 15.47 -0.14 0.51
C VAL A 33 16.07 0.76 -0.57
N ALA A 34 15.81 2.07 -0.51
CA ALA A 34 16.42 3.04 -1.42
C ALA A 34 17.94 3.10 -1.30
N ALA A 35 18.48 3.04 -0.08
CA ALA A 35 19.93 3.02 0.15
C ALA A 35 20.55 1.72 -0.41
N LEU A 36 19.89 0.57 -0.21
CA LEU A 36 20.34 -0.70 -0.78
C LEU A 36 20.34 -0.69 -2.32
N LEU A 37 19.35 -0.06 -2.95
CA LEU A 37 19.26 0.09 -4.41
C LEU A 37 20.28 1.10 -4.98
N ALA A 38 20.86 1.96 -4.14
CA ALA A 38 21.74 3.04 -4.57
C ALA A 38 23.22 2.80 -4.25
N GLY A 39 23.52 1.90 -3.32
CA GLY A 39 24.88 1.59 -2.87
C GLY A 39 25.78 1.22 -4.04
N ASP A 40 26.88 1.96 -4.21
CA ASP A 40 27.92 1.74 -5.22
C ASP A 40 27.45 1.68 -6.68
N VAL A 41 26.24 2.18 -6.97
CA VAL A 41 25.69 2.21 -8.34
C VAL A 41 26.27 3.41 -9.11
N ALA A 42 26.77 3.16 -10.32
CA ALA A 42 27.22 4.18 -11.26
C ALA A 42 26.10 5.18 -11.63
N ILE A 43 26.45 6.36 -12.13
CA ILE A 43 25.48 7.43 -12.41
C ILE A 43 24.37 7.01 -13.39
N ASP A 44 24.70 6.19 -14.38
CA ASP A 44 23.71 5.66 -15.34
C ASP A 44 22.76 4.65 -14.68
N GLY A 45 23.28 3.78 -13.80
CA GLY A 45 22.45 2.87 -13.01
C GLY A 45 21.50 3.63 -12.06
N ARG A 46 21.97 4.72 -11.43
CA ARG A 46 21.12 5.61 -10.61
C ARG A 46 20.00 6.23 -11.41
N ARG A 47 20.29 6.67 -12.64
CA ARG A 47 19.27 7.21 -13.55
C ARG A 47 18.17 6.18 -13.84
N VAL A 48 18.55 4.93 -14.13
CA VAL A 48 17.58 3.85 -14.35
C VAL A 48 16.79 3.57 -13.08
N GLY A 49 17.46 3.46 -11.93
CA GLY A 49 16.82 3.23 -10.62
C GLY A 49 15.79 4.30 -10.27
N LEU A 50 16.11 5.57 -10.48
CA LEU A 50 15.19 6.70 -10.26
C LEU A 50 13.98 6.69 -11.19
N ARG A 51 14.15 6.28 -12.45
CA ARG A 51 13.02 6.11 -13.40
C ARG A 51 12.12 4.95 -12.98
N MET A 52 12.70 3.82 -12.56
CA MET A 52 11.95 2.68 -12.05
C MET A 52 11.20 3.05 -10.76
N TRP A 53 11.82 3.83 -9.87
CA TRP A 53 11.16 4.37 -8.69
C TRP A 53 10.00 5.29 -9.04
N ALA A 54 10.15 6.17 -10.04
CA ALA A 54 9.07 7.03 -10.50
C ALA A 54 7.89 6.23 -11.10
N LEU A 55 8.17 5.19 -11.89
CA LEU A 55 7.15 4.26 -12.41
C LEU A 55 6.44 3.50 -11.30
N PHE A 56 7.20 2.98 -10.33
CA PHE A 56 6.67 2.31 -9.15
C PHE A 56 5.76 3.26 -8.36
N SER A 57 6.22 4.49 -8.11
CA SER A 57 5.46 5.53 -7.41
C SER A 57 4.17 5.86 -8.16
N ALA A 58 4.20 5.95 -9.49
CA ALA A 58 3.00 6.17 -10.30
C ALA A 58 1.97 5.05 -10.14
N GLY A 59 2.41 3.79 -10.15
CA GLY A 59 1.55 2.64 -9.91
C GLY A 59 0.95 2.66 -8.51
N VAL A 60 1.74 2.98 -7.48
CA VAL A 60 1.23 3.09 -6.12
C VAL A 60 0.24 4.24 -5.99
N PHE A 61 0.56 5.44 -6.47
CA PHE A 61 -0.34 6.59 -6.34
C PHE A 61 -1.66 6.39 -7.05
N ALA A 62 -1.68 5.69 -8.19
CA ALA A 62 -2.90 5.36 -8.92
C ALA A 62 -3.91 4.54 -8.10
N VAL A 63 -3.45 3.83 -7.06
CA VAL A 63 -4.29 2.97 -6.20
C VAL A 63 -4.36 3.47 -4.75
N ALA A 64 -3.33 4.18 -4.28
CA ALA A 64 -3.23 4.61 -2.89
C ALA A 64 -4.20 5.75 -2.55
N ALA A 65 -4.44 6.67 -3.48
CA ALA A 65 -5.31 7.83 -3.25
C ALA A 65 -6.71 7.45 -2.72
N PRO A 66 -7.48 6.54 -3.35
CA PRO A 66 -8.79 6.16 -2.81
C PRO A 66 -8.66 5.49 -1.44
N ASN A 67 -7.68 4.61 -1.23
CA ASN A 67 -7.50 3.86 0.03
C ASN A 67 -7.02 4.71 1.21
N VAL A 68 -6.34 5.83 0.94
CA VAL A 68 -5.80 6.72 1.99
C VAL A 68 -6.75 7.88 2.28
N LEU A 69 -7.44 8.40 1.27
CA LEU A 69 -8.24 9.62 1.40
C LEU A 69 -9.70 9.33 1.77
N ALA A 70 -10.25 8.19 1.35
CA ALA A 70 -11.67 7.88 1.46
C ALA A 70 -11.97 6.39 1.84
N PRO A 71 -13.04 6.12 2.59
CA PRO A 71 -13.82 7.09 3.35
C PRO A 71 -12.98 7.70 4.49
N ASP A 72 -13.10 9.02 4.68
CA ASP A 72 -12.54 9.71 5.84
C ASP A 72 -13.41 9.39 7.05
N PRO A 73 -12.88 8.69 8.08
CA PRO A 73 -13.67 8.36 9.26
C PRO A 73 -14.15 9.60 10.03
N ASN A 74 -13.57 10.77 9.76
CA ASN A 74 -13.98 12.02 10.40
C ASN A 74 -15.00 12.81 9.55
N ALA A 75 -15.41 12.33 8.37
CA ALA A 75 -16.34 13.06 7.50
C ALA A 75 -17.62 13.53 8.21
N PRO A 76 -18.30 12.72 9.06
CA PRO A 76 -19.48 13.19 9.81
C PRO A 76 -19.16 14.34 10.77
N VAL A 77 -18.01 14.28 11.46
CA VAL A 77 -17.56 15.34 12.36
C VAL A 77 -17.21 16.61 11.58
N MET A 78 -16.58 16.47 10.41
CA MET A 78 -16.24 17.61 9.55
C MET A 78 -17.50 18.30 9.00
N GLN A 79 -18.55 17.51 8.72
CA GLN A 79 -19.86 18.03 8.33
C GLN A 79 -20.53 18.81 9.45
N LEU A 80 -20.52 18.27 10.69
CA LEU A 80 -21.05 18.96 11.87
C LEU A 80 -20.29 20.26 12.19
N LEU A 81 -18.96 20.25 12.00
CA LEU A 81 -18.12 21.44 12.18
C LEU A 81 -18.25 22.46 11.06
N ASN A 82 -18.98 22.14 9.98
CA ASN A 82 -19.16 22.99 8.80
C ASN A 82 -17.84 23.60 8.30
N ARG A 83 -16.81 22.76 8.14
CA ARG A 83 -15.46 23.18 7.75
C ARG A 83 -15.47 23.86 6.38
N THR A 84 -14.70 24.94 6.24
CA THR A 84 -14.59 25.64 4.96
C THR A 84 -13.88 24.78 3.90
N PRO A 85 -14.13 25.00 2.59
CA PRO A 85 -13.51 24.22 1.51
C PRO A 85 -11.98 24.17 1.60
N LEU A 86 -11.34 25.28 1.96
CA LEU A 86 -9.88 25.37 2.12
C LEU A 86 -9.37 24.56 3.32
N GLN A 87 -10.14 24.49 4.41
CA GLN A 87 -9.77 23.68 5.57
C GLN A 87 -9.87 22.19 5.25
N LEU A 88 -10.93 21.77 4.53
CA LEU A 88 -11.08 20.39 4.05
C LEU A 88 -9.96 20.00 3.07
N LEU A 89 -9.61 20.90 2.14
CA LEU A 89 -8.51 20.70 1.21
C LEU A 89 -7.17 20.58 1.94
N SER A 90 -6.88 21.50 2.87
CA SER A 90 -5.65 21.47 3.67
C SER A 90 -5.53 20.18 4.49
N GLN A 91 -6.64 19.70 5.06
CA GLN A 91 -6.66 18.45 5.80
C GLN A 91 -6.37 17.24 4.90
N GLN A 92 -7.03 17.14 3.74
CA GLN A 92 -6.80 16.04 2.80
C GLN A 92 -5.37 16.08 2.23
N LEU A 93 -4.85 17.27 1.91
CA LEU A 93 -3.46 17.45 1.48
C LEU A 93 -2.45 17.12 2.58
N LYS A 94 -2.75 17.37 3.87
CA LYS A 94 -1.88 16.95 4.98
C LYS A 94 -1.82 15.43 5.10
N ARG A 95 -2.96 14.74 4.96
CA ARG A 95 -3.02 13.27 4.95
C ARG A 95 -2.27 12.70 3.75
N TRP A 96 -2.49 13.27 2.56
CA TRP A 96 -1.81 12.87 1.33
C TRP A 96 -0.32 13.19 1.35
N GLY A 97 0.05 14.31 1.97
CA GLY A 97 1.43 14.78 2.11
C GLY A 97 2.31 13.74 2.80
N ALA A 98 1.79 13.01 3.78
CA ALA A 98 2.50 11.90 4.41
C ALA A 98 2.84 10.77 3.40
N VAL A 99 1.91 10.47 2.48
CA VAL A 99 2.17 9.51 1.41
C VAL A 99 3.20 10.05 0.43
N LEU A 100 3.08 11.32 0.01
CA LEU A 100 4.07 11.94 -0.88
C LEU A 100 5.47 11.90 -0.27
N THR A 101 5.62 12.21 1.02
CA THR A 101 6.93 12.17 1.69
C THR A 101 7.53 10.78 1.75
N LEU A 102 6.71 9.71 1.84
CA LEU A 102 7.18 8.33 1.78
C LEU A 102 7.84 7.98 0.44
N PHE A 103 7.46 8.65 -0.66
CA PHE A 103 8.00 8.37 -2.00
C PHE A 103 9.04 9.39 -2.45
N VAL A 104 8.96 10.64 -1.97
CA VAL A 104 9.93 11.69 -2.31
C VAL A 104 11.24 11.49 -1.55
N LEU A 105 11.22 11.15 -0.25
CA LEU A 105 12.47 10.97 0.49
C LEU A 105 13.38 9.87 -0.09
N PRO A 106 12.86 8.69 -0.47
CA PRO A 106 13.62 7.68 -1.21
C PRO A 106 14.27 8.16 -2.51
N VAL A 107 13.69 9.14 -3.23
CA VAL A 107 14.31 9.72 -4.43
C VAL A 107 15.66 10.36 -4.09
N TRP A 108 15.70 11.12 -3.00
CA TRP A 108 16.93 11.77 -2.55
C TRP A 108 17.98 10.75 -2.08
N VAL A 109 17.54 9.70 -1.39
CA VAL A 109 18.43 8.59 -1.01
C VAL A 109 18.97 7.89 -2.25
N LEU A 110 18.13 7.55 -3.23
CA LEU A 110 18.54 6.91 -4.48
C LEU A 110 19.57 7.75 -5.25
N ALA A 111 19.38 9.07 -5.27
CA ALA A 111 20.26 9.99 -5.98
C ALA A 111 21.62 10.20 -5.28
N PHE A 112 21.63 10.28 -3.94
CA PHE A 112 22.81 10.74 -3.19
C PHE A 112 23.52 9.67 -2.35
N PHE A 113 22.86 8.56 -2.01
CA PHE A 113 23.47 7.50 -1.21
C PHE A 113 24.53 6.75 -2.02
N ASP A 114 25.79 7.10 -1.80
CA ASP A 114 26.96 6.61 -2.53
C ASP A 114 28.13 6.47 -1.54
N THR A 115 28.52 5.23 -1.27
CA THR A 115 29.57 4.88 -0.32
C THR A 115 30.97 5.02 -0.92
N ALA A 116 31.13 4.78 -2.22
CA ALA A 116 32.41 4.91 -2.90
C ALA A 116 32.76 6.35 -3.27
N THR A 117 31.80 7.13 -3.79
CA THR A 117 32.06 8.46 -4.34
C THR A 117 31.02 9.52 -3.93
N PRO A 118 30.86 9.81 -2.62
CA PRO A 118 29.76 10.64 -2.12
C PRO A 118 29.71 12.05 -2.76
N MET A 119 30.86 12.68 -2.95
CA MET A 119 30.98 14.05 -3.50
C MET A 119 31.21 14.10 -5.01
N ALA A 120 31.31 12.96 -5.70
CA ALA A 120 31.45 12.96 -7.15
C ALA A 120 30.11 13.22 -7.85
N HIS A 121 30.16 13.85 -9.02
CA HIS A 121 29.03 14.07 -9.92
C HIS A 121 27.81 14.76 -9.27
N LEU A 122 28.03 15.66 -8.29
CA LEU A 122 26.96 16.35 -7.55
C LEU A 122 25.92 17.01 -8.47
N GLY A 123 26.35 17.68 -9.54
CA GLY A 123 25.44 18.31 -10.51
C GLY A 123 24.52 17.29 -11.21
N ALA A 124 25.05 16.12 -11.58
CA ALA A 124 24.26 15.06 -12.18
C ALA A 124 23.30 14.42 -11.17
N LYS A 125 23.77 14.13 -9.95
CA LYS A 125 22.95 13.61 -8.84
C LYS A 125 21.79 14.56 -8.52
N LEU A 126 22.07 15.86 -8.44
CA LEU A 126 21.07 16.90 -8.18
C LEU A 126 20.05 17.01 -9.30
N SER A 127 20.49 17.03 -10.56
CA SER A 127 19.61 17.06 -11.73
C SER A 127 18.67 15.85 -11.76
N LEU A 128 19.20 14.65 -11.53
CA LEU A 128 18.41 13.42 -11.46
C LEU A 128 17.41 13.44 -10.28
N ALA A 129 17.81 13.92 -9.11
CA ALA A 129 16.95 14.05 -7.94
C ALA A 129 15.78 14.99 -8.20
N PHE A 130 16.02 16.16 -8.80
CA PHE A 130 14.96 17.11 -9.15
C PHE A 130 14.02 16.57 -10.22
N GLN A 131 14.56 15.91 -11.25
CA GLN A 131 13.75 15.25 -12.28
C GLN A 131 12.79 14.23 -11.65
N ALA A 132 13.34 13.28 -10.88
CA ALA A 132 12.53 12.23 -10.25
C ALA A 132 11.55 12.79 -9.21
N THR A 133 11.97 13.77 -8.40
CA THR A 133 11.10 14.43 -7.41
C THR A 133 9.93 15.13 -8.11
N GLY A 134 10.20 15.85 -9.20
CA GLY A 134 9.17 16.52 -9.99
C GLY A 134 8.13 15.53 -10.52
N VAL A 135 8.57 14.41 -11.09
CA VAL A 135 7.66 13.36 -11.61
C VAL A 135 6.85 12.70 -10.50
N VAL A 136 7.47 12.35 -9.37
CA VAL A 136 6.80 11.73 -8.22
C VAL A 136 5.75 12.68 -7.64
N LEU A 137 6.12 13.94 -7.38
CA LEU A 137 5.17 14.94 -6.87
C LEU A 137 4.04 15.21 -7.85
N ALA A 138 4.34 15.39 -9.14
CA ALA A 138 3.34 15.66 -10.16
C ALA A 138 2.33 14.52 -10.27
N THR A 139 2.80 13.27 -10.31
CA THR A 139 1.93 12.09 -10.39
C THR A 139 1.10 11.93 -9.12
N GLY A 140 1.69 12.18 -7.95
CA GLY A 140 0.99 12.13 -6.68
C GLY A 140 -0.10 13.20 -6.56
N LEU A 141 0.18 14.45 -6.99
CA LEU A 141 -0.83 15.52 -7.01
C LEU A 141 -1.91 15.29 -8.08
N TYR A 142 -1.55 14.75 -9.24
CA TYR A 142 -2.52 14.36 -10.25
C TYR A 142 -3.49 13.30 -9.73
N SER A 143 -2.97 12.25 -9.09
CA SER A 143 -3.80 11.20 -8.49
C SER A 143 -4.71 11.77 -7.41
N PHE A 144 -4.18 12.64 -6.55
CA PHE A 144 -4.98 13.35 -5.55
C PHE A 144 -6.15 14.08 -6.18
N ASP A 145 -5.91 14.90 -7.22
CA ASP A 145 -6.94 15.68 -7.88
C ASP A 145 -8.04 14.80 -8.50
N VAL A 146 -7.64 13.77 -9.25
CA VAL A 146 -8.56 12.85 -9.91
C VAL A 146 -9.45 12.15 -8.89
N TYR A 147 -8.88 11.62 -7.81
CA TYR A 147 -9.65 10.86 -6.81
C TYR A 147 -10.42 11.74 -5.83
N ALA A 148 -9.91 12.92 -5.47
CA ALA A 148 -10.62 13.84 -4.59
C ALA A 148 -11.89 14.42 -5.23
N THR A 149 -11.96 14.44 -6.56
CA THR A 149 -13.09 14.99 -7.33
C THR A 149 -13.98 13.92 -7.98
N ILE A 150 -13.68 12.64 -7.79
CA ILE A 150 -14.32 11.55 -8.53
C ILE A 150 -15.78 11.31 -8.16
N GLY A 151 -16.19 11.66 -6.94
CA GLY A 151 -17.51 11.29 -6.38
C GLY A 151 -18.68 11.69 -7.27
N ALA A 152 -18.67 12.90 -7.83
CA ALA A 152 -19.74 13.39 -8.70
C ALA A 152 -19.86 12.55 -9.99
N VAL A 153 -18.73 12.19 -10.61
CA VAL A 153 -18.71 11.36 -11.81
C VAL A 153 -19.17 9.94 -11.49
N SER A 154 -18.69 9.37 -10.39
CA SER A 154 -19.12 8.04 -9.93
C SER A 154 -20.61 7.98 -9.63
N GLN A 155 -21.18 9.05 -9.06
CA GLN A 155 -22.62 9.16 -8.82
C GLN A 155 -23.41 9.21 -10.14
N GLU A 156 -23.00 10.01 -11.13
CA GLU A 156 -23.65 10.06 -12.44
C GLU A 156 -23.66 8.68 -13.14
N TRP A 157 -22.58 7.91 -13.01
CA TRP A 157 -22.51 6.55 -13.53
C TRP A 157 -23.40 5.58 -12.76
N HIS A 158 -23.48 5.72 -11.43
CA HIS A 158 -24.36 4.90 -10.59
C HIS A 158 -25.85 5.17 -10.90
N GLU A 159 -26.22 6.43 -11.11
CA GLU A 159 -27.59 6.86 -11.46
C GLU A 159 -27.97 6.59 -12.93
N GLY A 160 -27.06 5.99 -13.73
CA GLY A 160 -27.32 5.69 -15.14
C GLY A 160 -27.40 6.91 -16.06
N LYS A 161 -26.93 8.09 -15.61
CA LYS A 161 -26.83 9.30 -16.44
C LYS A 161 -25.62 9.26 -17.40
N ARG A 162 -24.69 8.33 -17.16
CA ARG A 162 -23.48 8.08 -17.94
C ARG A 162 -23.17 6.59 -17.99
N GLY A 163 -22.42 6.18 -19.02
CA GLY A 163 -21.88 4.84 -19.13
C GLY A 163 -22.73 3.87 -19.96
N ASP A 164 -23.60 4.38 -20.84
CA ASP A 164 -24.51 3.60 -21.68
C ASP A 164 -23.80 2.50 -22.48
N TRP A 165 -22.61 2.79 -23.01
CA TRP A 165 -21.77 1.80 -23.68
C TRP A 165 -21.37 0.63 -22.75
N TYR A 166 -21.02 0.92 -21.50
CA TYR A 166 -20.65 -0.14 -20.57
C TYR A 166 -21.87 -0.95 -20.13
N GLN A 167 -23.03 -0.31 -19.98
CA GLN A 167 -24.29 -1.01 -19.75
C GLN A 167 -24.65 -1.93 -20.91
N SER A 168 -24.50 -1.48 -22.16
CA SER A 168 -24.81 -2.30 -23.34
C SER A 168 -23.84 -3.49 -23.48
N VAL A 169 -22.55 -3.31 -23.17
CA VAL A 169 -21.57 -4.41 -23.13
C VAL A 169 -21.88 -5.39 -22.00
N LYS A 170 -22.29 -4.91 -20.81
CA LYS A 170 -22.70 -5.77 -19.69
C LYS A 170 -23.96 -6.58 -20.03
N GLN A 171 -24.95 -5.96 -20.66
CA GLN A 171 -26.17 -6.63 -21.14
C GLN A 171 -25.88 -7.66 -22.24
N SER A 172 -24.83 -7.46 -23.03
CA SER A 172 -24.39 -8.40 -24.08
C SER A 172 -23.62 -9.61 -23.54
N GLY A 173 -23.45 -9.75 -22.22
CA GLY A 173 -22.76 -10.88 -21.58
C GLY A 173 -21.23 -10.81 -21.59
N TYR A 174 -20.64 -9.74 -22.14
CA TYR A 174 -19.18 -9.54 -22.23
C TYR A 174 -18.64 -8.51 -21.21
N GLY A 175 -19.50 -7.98 -20.32
CA GLY A 175 -19.10 -6.98 -19.33
C GLY A 175 -18.46 -7.57 -18.08
N PHE A 176 -17.48 -6.85 -17.52
CA PHE A 176 -16.94 -7.15 -16.19
C PHE A 176 -18.03 -7.00 -15.13
N ASP A 177 -18.08 -7.87 -14.12
CA ASP A 177 -19.03 -7.72 -13.02
C ASP A 177 -18.56 -6.69 -11.98
N VAL A 178 -18.47 -5.44 -12.43
CA VAL A 178 -18.11 -4.29 -11.59
C VAL A 178 -19.36 -3.41 -11.40
N PRO A 179 -19.64 -2.92 -10.18
CA PRO A 179 -20.67 -1.91 -9.95
C PRO A 179 -20.44 -0.66 -10.81
N MET A 180 -21.51 -0.12 -11.40
CA MET A 180 -21.43 1.03 -12.33
C MET A 180 -20.65 2.23 -11.77
N GLY A 181 -20.90 2.59 -10.50
CA GLY A 181 -20.23 3.72 -9.86
C GLY A 181 -18.72 3.53 -9.65
N LEU A 182 -18.22 2.29 -9.67
CA LEU A 182 -16.78 1.97 -9.54
C LEU A 182 -16.02 2.06 -10.86
N VAL A 183 -16.70 2.04 -12.01
CA VAL A 183 -16.06 2.08 -13.33
C VAL A 183 -15.21 3.36 -13.51
N PRO A 184 -15.69 4.57 -13.14
CA PRO A 184 -14.85 5.77 -13.16
C PRO A 184 -13.58 5.65 -12.31
N ALA A 185 -13.63 4.99 -11.16
CA ALA A 185 -12.46 4.78 -10.30
C ALA A 185 -11.44 3.84 -10.93
N LEU A 186 -11.89 2.80 -11.64
CA LEU A 186 -11.00 1.93 -12.42
C LEU A 186 -10.34 2.70 -13.57
N PHE A 187 -11.10 3.51 -14.31
CA PHE A 187 -10.51 4.37 -15.35
C PHE A 187 -9.60 5.44 -14.78
N ALA A 188 -9.90 5.98 -13.60
CA ALA A 188 -9.01 6.88 -12.88
C ALA A 188 -7.68 6.21 -12.55
N THR A 189 -7.69 4.95 -12.12
CA THR A 189 -6.46 4.17 -11.87
C THR A 189 -5.61 4.10 -13.14
N VAL A 190 -6.21 3.68 -14.25
CA VAL A 190 -5.51 3.55 -15.55
C VAL A 190 -4.99 4.91 -16.03
N ARG A 191 -5.79 5.98 -15.91
CA ARG A 191 -5.39 7.34 -16.29
C ARG A 191 -4.24 7.86 -15.44
N CYS A 192 -4.29 7.67 -14.12
CA CYS A 192 -3.22 8.12 -13.21
C CYS A 192 -1.92 7.38 -13.50
N PHE A 193 -1.97 6.07 -13.66
CA PHE A 193 -0.79 5.27 -13.97
C PHE A 193 -0.23 5.59 -15.36
N GLY A 194 -1.11 5.65 -16.37
CA GLY A 194 -0.75 6.00 -17.75
C GLY A 194 -0.12 7.38 -17.87
N ALA A 195 -0.65 8.39 -17.16
CA ALA A 195 -0.05 9.73 -17.12
C ALA A 195 1.37 9.69 -16.52
N GLY A 196 1.57 8.94 -15.42
CA GLY A 196 2.90 8.75 -14.84
C GLY A 196 3.88 8.06 -15.80
N ILE A 197 3.45 7.00 -16.49
CA ILE A 197 4.26 6.31 -17.51
C ILE A 197 4.64 7.29 -18.63
N ILE A 198 3.68 8.03 -19.19
CA ILE A 198 3.93 8.97 -20.28
C ILE A 198 4.98 10.00 -19.86
N VAL A 199 4.85 10.58 -18.67
CA VAL A 199 5.81 11.57 -18.17
C VAL A 199 7.21 10.98 -17.99
N VAL A 200 7.31 9.75 -17.45
CA VAL A 200 8.61 9.06 -17.33
C VAL A 200 9.23 8.77 -18.70
N LEU A 201 8.44 8.27 -19.67
CA LEU A 201 8.92 7.96 -21.01
C LEU A 201 9.36 9.22 -21.76
N VAL A 202 8.55 10.28 -21.73
CA VAL A 202 8.90 11.58 -22.34
C VAL A 202 10.14 12.18 -21.68
N GLY A 203 10.28 12.09 -20.36
CA GLY A 203 11.49 12.50 -19.67
C GLY A 203 12.71 11.66 -20.08
N ALA A 204 12.52 10.35 -20.29
CA ALA A 204 13.59 9.47 -20.72
C ALA A 204 14.06 9.74 -22.15
N THR A 205 13.14 9.99 -23.08
CA THR A 205 13.45 10.34 -24.47
C THR A 205 14.09 11.72 -24.57
N LEU A 206 13.57 12.73 -23.86
CA LEU A 206 14.17 14.06 -23.81
C LEU A 206 15.57 14.04 -23.20
N PHE A 207 15.82 13.19 -22.21
CA PHE A 207 17.18 13.06 -21.69
C PHE A 207 18.18 12.58 -22.75
N GLY A 208 17.77 11.67 -23.64
CA GLY A 208 18.63 11.18 -24.72
C GLY A 208 18.92 12.24 -25.78
N ALA A 209 17.96 13.13 -26.08
CA ALA A 209 18.10 14.17 -27.10
C ALA A 209 18.67 15.49 -26.56
N ALA A 210 18.24 15.91 -25.36
CA ALA A 210 18.57 17.18 -24.72
C ALA A 210 18.58 17.03 -23.18
N PRO A 211 19.67 16.52 -22.59
CA PRO A 211 19.76 16.25 -21.14
C PRO A 211 19.41 17.44 -20.24
N ALA A 212 19.73 18.67 -20.68
CA ALA A 212 19.43 19.90 -19.97
C ALA A 212 17.93 20.20 -19.82
N LEU A 213 17.08 19.59 -20.66
CA LEU A 213 15.62 19.78 -20.67
C LEU A 213 14.85 18.60 -20.07
N ALA A 214 15.55 17.56 -19.58
CA ALA A 214 14.90 16.35 -19.09
C ALA A 214 14.00 16.55 -17.86
N TRP A 215 14.13 17.67 -17.15
CA TRP A 215 13.27 18.06 -16.02
C TRP A 215 11.93 18.69 -16.46
N LEU A 216 11.85 19.17 -17.71
CA LEU A 216 10.71 19.93 -18.20
C LEU A 216 9.38 19.15 -18.13
N PRO A 217 9.29 17.86 -18.52
CA PRO A 217 8.01 17.12 -18.43
C PRO A 217 7.49 17.01 -17.00
N GLY A 218 8.37 16.74 -16.03
CA GLY A 218 8.00 16.66 -14.63
C GLY A 218 7.48 17.99 -14.08
N VAL A 219 8.15 19.10 -14.42
CA VAL A 219 7.74 20.44 -13.99
C VAL A 219 6.43 20.89 -14.64
N LEU A 220 6.28 20.70 -15.96
CA LEU A 220 5.04 21.04 -16.66
C LEU A 220 3.86 20.24 -16.10
N PHE A 221 4.06 18.96 -15.84
CA PHE A 221 3.03 18.12 -15.24
C PHE A 221 2.71 18.56 -13.81
N LEU A 222 3.73 18.90 -13.00
CA LEU A 222 3.54 19.40 -11.64
C LEU A 222 2.73 20.70 -11.61
N ILE A 223 3.07 21.66 -12.48
CA ILE A 223 2.35 22.93 -12.62
C ILE A 223 0.91 22.64 -13.00
N TRP A 224 0.68 21.79 -14.00
CA TRP A 224 -0.66 21.45 -14.46
C TRP A 224 -1.51 20.79 -13.37
N SER A 225 -0.97 19.79 -12.66
CA SER A 225 -1.68 19.13 -11.54
C SER A 225 -1.99 20.11 -10.41
N THR A 226 -1.06 21.02 -10.10
CA THR A 226 -1.28 22.06 -9.08
C THR A 226 -2.38 23.03 -9.49
N VAL A 227 -2.37 23.50 -10.75
CA VAL A 227 -3.41 24.39 -11.29
C VAL A 227 -4.79 23.74 -11.22
N ARG A 228 -4.90 22.43 -11.49
CA ARG A 228 -6.17 21.70 -11.34
C ARG A 228 -6.72 21.74 -9.92
N ILE A 229 -5.88 21.41 -8.93
CA ILE A 229 -6.26 21.46 -7.51
C ILE A 229 -6.69 22.88 -7.13
N LEU A 230 -5.95 23.90 -7.57
CA LEU A 230 -6.27 25.31 -7.30
C LEU A 230 -7.61 25.75 -7.91
N ARG A 231 -8.01 25.20 -9.06
CA ARG A 231 -9.32 25.47 -9.68
C ARG A 231 -10.47 24.89 -8.87
N HIS A 232 -10.26 23.80 -8.13
CA HIS A 232 -11.30 23.13 -7.35
C HIS A 232 -11.36 23.60 -5.88
N ARG A 233 -10.40 24.41 -5.43
CA ARG A 233 -10.23 24.77 -4.00
C ARG A 233 -11.44 25.44 -3.34
N LEU A 234 -12.23 26.20 -4.09
CA LEU A 234 -13.38 26.95 -3.56
C LEU A 234 -14.66 26.10 -3.47
N ALA A 235 -14.76 25.02 -4.24
CA ALA A 235 -15.88 24.08 -4.24
C ALA A 235 -15.47 22.70 -3.69
N PHE A 236 -14.36 22.65 -2.94
CA PHE A 236 -13.78 21.40 -2.46
C PHE A 236 -14.64 20.69 -1.42
N ASP A 237 -15.50 21.43 -0.71
CA ASP A 237 -16.53 20.87 0.18
C ASP A 237 -17.45 19.89 -0.56
N ARG A 238 -17.98 20.28 -1.72
CA ARG A 238 -18.84 19.41 -2.54
C ARG A 238 -18.09 18.15 -2.97
N HIS A 239 -16.88 18.33 -3.50
CA HIS A 239 -16.03 17.20 -3.91
C HIS A 239 -15.70 16.27 -2.75
N TYR A 240 -15.40 16.82 -1.58
CA TYR A 240 -15.11 16.06 -0.37
C TYR A 240 -16.30 15.22 0.06
N TYR A 241 -17.50 15.80 0.20
CA TYR A 241 -18.67 15.06 0.69
C TYR A 241 -19.19 14.04 -0.33
N HIS A 242 -19.26 14.39 -1.62
CA HIS A 242 -19.67 13.42 -2.66
C HIS A 242 -18.70 12.23 -2.75
N THR A 243 -17.38 12.48 -2.73
CA THR A 243 -16.39 11.41 -2.80
C THR A 243 -16.42 10.53 -1.56
N ASN A 244 -16.55 11.11 -0.35
CA ASN A 244 -16.67 10.32 0.87
C ASN A 244 -17.95 9.50 0.91
N ALA A 245 -19.10 10.07 0.54
CA ALA A 245 -20.36 9.33 0.50
C ALA A 245 -20.29 8.14 -0.48
N PHE A 246 -19.74 8.36 -1.68
CA PHE A 246 -19.54 7.29 -2.66
C PHE A 246 -18.64 6.16 -2.13
N TYR A 247 -17.47 6.49 -1.58
CA TYR A 247 -16.57 5.46 -1.06
C TYR A 247 -17.09 4.82 0.23
N ASP A 248 -17.88 5.52 1.05
CA ASP A 248 -18.53 4.92 2.21
C ASP A 248 -19.63 3.94 1.81
N GLU A 249 -20.40 4.24 0.76
CA GLU A 249 -21.33 3.26 0.18
C GLU A 249 -20.56 2.03 -0.32
N VAL A 250 -19.57 2.25 -1.20
CA VAL A 250 -18.85 1.17 -1.87
C VAL A 250 -17.92 0.36 -0.96
N LEU A 251 -17.29 0.99 0.04
CA LEU A 251 -16.30 0.35 0.92
C LEU A 251 -16.82 0.11 2.35
N GLY A 252 -17.81 0.88 2.81
CA GLY A 252 -18.38 0.83 4.16
C GLY A 252 -19.48 -0.23 4.35
N GLY A 253 -19.88 -0.92 3.27
CA GLY A 253 -20.80 -2.06 3.33
C GLY A 253 -22.26 -1.74 3.06
N GLY A 254 -22.57 -0.57 2.48
CA GLY A 254 -23.90 -0.26 1.94
C GLY A 254 -24.01 -0.69 0.48
N SER A 255 -24.98 -1.55 0.16
CA SER A 255 -25.34 -2.05 -1.19
C SER A 255 -24.32 -2.87 -1.98
N VAL A 256 -23.00 -2.62 -1.85
CA VAL A 256 -21.92 -3.45 -2.41
C VAL A 256 -21.08 -4.02 -1.28
N GLY A 257 -21.68 -4.94 -0.52
CA GLY A 257 -20.90 -5.71 0.44
C GLY A 257 -19.75 -6.46 -0.25
N PRO A 258 -18.70 -6.86 0.49
CA PRO A 258 -17.69 -7.80 0.04
C PRO A 258 -18.28 -9.22 -0.11
N SER A 259 -19.36 -9.34 -0.88
CA SER A 259 -20.07 -10.58 -1.21
C SER A 259 -19.39 -11.35 -2.35
N THR A 260 -18.37 -10.77 -3.00
CA THR A 260 -17.68 -11.38 -4.16
C THR A 260 -16.31 -11.98 -3.84
N ARG A 261 -15.76 -11.79 -2.63
CA ARG A 261 -14.69 -12.67 -2.15
C ARG A 261 -15.35 -13.82 -1.42
N GLU A 262 -15.42 -14.97 -2.09
CA GLU A 262 -15.73 -16.22 -1.43
C GLU A 262 -14.86 -16.32 -0.17
N PRO A 263 -15.47 -16.40 1.02
CA PRO A 263 -14.71 -16.53 2.24
C PRO A 263 -13.86 -17.79 2.14
N VAL A 264 -12.58 -17.70 2.51
CA VAL A 264 -11.70 -18.87 2.63
C VAL A 264 -12.46 -19.95 3.37
N GLU A 265 -12.74 -21.08 2.73
CA GLU A 265 -13.47 -22.16 3.40
C GLU A 265 -12.57 -22.80 4.45
N ILE A 266 -13.15 -23.28 5.57
CA ILE A 266 -12.35 -24.00 6.57
C ILE A 266 -11.71 -25.27 5.95
N SER A 267 -12.41 -25.89 4.99
CA SER A 267 -11.95 -27.02 4.17
C SER A 267 -10.68 -26.71 3.37
N SER A 268 -10.48 -25.46 2.94
CA SER A 268 -9.31 -25.06 2.15
C SER A 268 -8.02 -25.01 2.98
N LEU A 269 -8.12 -25.11 4.31
CA LEU A 269 -6.99 -25.23 5.23
C LEU A 269 -6.61 -26.70 5.48
N TYR A 270 -6.64 -27.53 4.42
CA TYR A 270 -6.39 -28.97 4.50
C TYR A 270 -5.02 -29.32 5.10
N TRP A 271 -4.01 -28.47 4.85
CA TRP A 271 -2.63 -28.61 5.34
C TRP A 271 -2.45 -28.24 6.83
N ILE A 272 -3.45 -27.59 7.44
CA ILE A 272 -3.44 -27.27 8.87
C ILE A 272 -4.07 -28.44 9.64
N PRO A 273 -3.46 -28.96 10.73
CA PRO A 273 -4.07 -30.01 11.54
C PRO A 273 -5.45 -29.61 12.08
N HIS A 274 -6.40 -30.56 12.09
CA HIS A 274 -7.82 -30.30 12.39
C HIS A 274 -8.03 -29.48 13.67
N ARG A 275 -7.28 -29.78 14.73
CA ARG A 275 -7.37 -29.07 16.01
C ARG A 275 -7.17 -27.55 15.87
N PHE A 276 -6.25 -27.09 15.02
CA PHE A 276 -5.90 -25.67 14.88
C PHE A 276 -6.69 -24.93 13.78
N ARG A 277 -7.41 -25.66 12.92
CA ARG A 277 -8.08 -25.08 11.75
C ARG A 277 -9.04 -23.92 12.10
N PRO A 278 -9.90 -24.00 13.13
CA PRO A 278 -10.84 -22.91 13.43
C PRO A 278 -10.13 -21.60 13.80
N ALA A 279 -9.12 -21.68 14.68
CA ALA A 279 -8.34 -20.53 15.12
C ALA A 279 -7.48 -19.94 13.99
N ALA A 280 -6.87 -20.79 13.17
CA ALA A 280 -6.09 -20.35 12.01
C ALA A 280 -7.01 -19.70 10.97
N TRP A 281 -8.16 -20.31 10.67
CA TRP A 281 -9.17 -19.75 9.78
C TRP A 281 -9.64 -18.37 10.22
N MET A 282 -9.99 -18.21 11.50
CA MET A 282 -10.39 -16.92 12.05
C MET A 282 -9.29 -15.87 11.87
N SER A 283 -8.04 -16.24 12.16
CA SER A 283 -6.86 -15.37 12.02
C SER A 283 -6.68 -14.90 10.57
N LEU A 284 -6.69 -15.84 9.63
CA LEU A 284 -6.52 -15.58 8.20
C LEU A 284 -7.66 -14.71 7.66
N ARG A 285 -8.90 -15.01 8.04
CA ARG A 285 -10.07 -14.24 7.62
C ARG A 285 -10.01 -12.78 8.07
N GLN A 286 -9.57 -12.52 9.30
CA GLN A 286 -9.43 -11.14 9.79
C GLN A 286 -8.31 -10.38 9.08
N LEU A 287 -7.17 -11.05 8.83
CA LEU A 287 -6.06 -10.45 8.09
C LEU A 287 -6.43 -10.15 6.64
N ASP A 288 -7.01 -11.11 5.92
CA ASP A 288 -7.30 -10.98 4.49
C ASP A 288 -8.45 -10.00 4.20
N ARG A 289 -9.33 -9.76 5.19
CA ARG A 289 -10.37 -8.71 5.14
C ARG A 289 -9.80 -7.29 5.19
N ARG A 290 -8.66 -7.11 5.84
CA ARG A 290 -8.13 -5.79 6.19
C ARG A 290 -6.88 -5.43 5.41
N LEU A 291 -6.10 -6.42 4.99
CA LEU A 291 -4.84 -6.23 4.29
C LEU A 291 -4.74 -7.13 3.05
N PRO A 292 -4.41 -6.59 1.87
CA PRO A 292 -4.17 -7.39 0.67
C PRO A 292 -2.77 -8.02 0.72
N LEU A 293 -2.49 -8.85 1.74
CA LEU A 293 -1.14 -9.33 2.07
C LEU A 293 -0.44 -10.04 0.92
N GLY A 294 -1.16 -10.87 0.15
CA GLY A 294 -0.58 -11.54 -1.00
C GLY A 294 0.01 -10.57 -2.04
N ARG A 295 -0.66 -9.43 -2.26
CA ARG A 295 -0.17 -8.38 -3.18
C ARG A 295 1.08 -7.69 -2.63
N LEU A 296 1.10 -7.41 -1.33
CA LEU A 296 2.24 -6.76 -0.67
C LEU A 296 3.48 -7.66 -0.64
N VAL A 297 3.30 -8.95 -0.32
CA VAL A 297 4.39 -9.94 -0.35
C VAL A 297 4.91 -10.11 -1.78
N ALA A 298 4.03 -10.22 -2.78
CA ALA A 298 4.43 -10.28 -4.19
C ALA A 298 5.23 -9.06 -4.62
N LEU A 299 4.81 -7.84 -4.25
CA LEU A 299 5.59 -6.61 -4.52
C LEU A 299 6.96 -6.64 -3.86
N GLY A 300 7.06 -7.17 -2.62
CA GLY A 300 8.36 -7.39 -1.97
C GLY A 300 9.27 -8.31 -2.78
N HIS A 301 8.73 -9.41 -3.31
CA HIS A 301 9.48 -10.32 -4.18
C HIS A 301 9.90 -9.67 -5.51
N VAL A 302 9.08 -8.78 -6.08
CA VAL A 302 9.48 -8.01 -7.27
C VAL A 302 10.68 -7.11 -6.96
N VAL A 303 10.70 -6.43 -5.82
CA VAL A 303 11.88 -5.63 -5.38
C VAL A 303 13.12 -6.52 -5.21
N PHE A 304 12.95 -7.69 -4.60
CA PHE A 304 14.02 -8.68 -4.48
C PHE A 304 14.56 -9.13 -5.85
N TRP A 305 13.69 -9.39 -6.83
CA TRP A 305 14.11 -9.75 -8.19
C TRP A 305 14.81 -8.60 -8.92
N ILE A 306 14.39 -7.36 -8.69
CA ILE A 306 15.09 -6.19 -9.25
C ILE A 306 16.51 -6.08 -8.69
N LEU A 307 16.70 -6.30 -7.39
CA LEU A 307 18.03 -6.30 -6.77
C LEU A 307 18.94 -7.37 -7.39
N LEU A 308 18.40 -8.56 -7.66
CA LEU A 308 19.13 -9.63 -8.35
C LEU A 308 19.48 -9.25 -9.79
N ALA A 309 18.53 -8.65 -10.53
CA ALA A 309 18.74 -8.21 -11.90
C ALA A 309 19.76 -7.06 -12.00
N GLN A 310 19.95 -6.30 -10.93
CA GLN A 310 20.97 -5.25 -10.81
C GLN A 310 22.30 -5.76 -10.25
N GLU A 311 22.45 -7.06 -10.03
CA GLU A 311 23.64 -7.67 -9.42
C GLU A 311 24.02 -7.01 -8.09
N ALA A 312 23.00 -6.63 -7.30
CA ALA A 312 23.21 -5.96 -6.02
C ALA A 312 24.02 -6.84 -5.05
N ALA A 313 24.74 -6.20 -4.13
CA ALA A 313 25.56 -6.89 -3.15
C ALA A 313 24.74 -7.93 -2.35
N THR A 314 25.37 -9.06 -2.00
CA THR A 314 24.73 -10.17 -1.26
C THR A 314 24.07 -9.71 0.04
N ALA A 315 24.66 -8.72 0.72
CA ALA A 315 24.09 -8.12 1.92
C ALA A 315 22.74 -7.43 1.65
N ALA A 316 22.61 -6.70 0.54
CA ALA A 316 21.37 -6.05 0.14
C ALA A 316 20.27 -7.09 -0.14
N ILE A 317 20.60 -8.12 -0.93
CA ILE A 317 19.70 -9.23 -1.26
C ILE A 317 19.21 -9.93 0.01
N THR A 318 20.14 -10.27 0.91
CA THR A 318 19.85 -10.97 2.18
C THR A 318 18.97 -10.11 3.08
N SER A 319 19.28 -8.83 3.23
CA SER A 319 18.50 -7.91 4.05
C SER A 319 17.09 -7.69 3.52
N THR A 320 16.91 -7.61 2.20
CA THR A 320 15.58 -7.51 1.59
C THR A 320 14.75 -8.77 1.85
N LEU A 321 15.34 -9.95 1.74
CA LEU A 321 14.66 -11.20 2.08
C LEU A 321 14.31 -11.29 3.57
N LEU A 322 15.22 -10.88 4.47
CA LEU A 322 14.93 -10.78 5.90
C LEU A 322 13.77 -9.82 6.16
N LEU A 323 13.71 -8.69 5.45
CA LEU A 323 12.61 -7.73 5.56
C LEU A 323 11.28 -8.35 5.10
N ILE A 324 11.25 -9.03 3.95
CA ILE A 324 10.05 -9.70 3.43
C ILE A 324 9.56 -10.74 4.45
N VAL A 325 10.47 -11.62 4.91
CA VAL A 325 10.16 -12.67 5.90
C VAL A 325 9.70 -12.05 7.22
N GLY A 326 10.38 -11.02 7.72
CA GLY A 326 10.04 -10.35 8.96
C GLY A 326 8.66 -9.68 8.89
N LEU A 327 8.38 -8.94 7.81
CA LEU A 327 7.11 -8.24 7.63
C LEU A 327 5.94 -9.22 7.43
N GLN A 328 6.09 -10.22 6.55
CA GLN A 328 4.99 -11.15 6.26
C GLN A 328 4.56 -11.96 7.48
N ASN A 329 5.53 -12.34 8.34
CA ASN A 329 5.26 -13.07 9.59
C ASN A 329 4.81 -12.12 10.71
N GLY A 330 5.38 -10.92 10.79
CA GLY A 330 5.07 -9.92 11.80
C GLY A 330 3.65 -9.36 11.71
N VAL A 331 3.02 -9.40 10.52
CA VAL A 331 1.63 -8.99 10.31
C VAL A 331 0.64 -9.73 11.23
N ILE A 332 0.93 -10.97 11.64
CA ILE A 332 0.09 -11.70 12.60
C ILE A 332 -0.09 -10.92 13.92
N GLY A 333 0.87 -10.05 14.28
CA GLY A 333 0.81 -9.18 15.46
C GLY A 333 -0.35 -8.20 15.45
N LEU A 334 -0.93 -7.88 14.28
CA LEU A 334 -2.13 -7.05 14.19
C LEU A 334 -3.34 -7.71 14.86
N LEU A 335 -3.37 -9.05 14.95
CA LEU A 335 -4.41 -9.79 15.66
C LEU A 335 -4.41 -9.55 17.17
N ALA A 336 -3.33 -8.97 17.73
CA ALA A 336 -3.33 -8.54 19.12
C ALA A 336 -4.17 -7.27 19.38
N GLY A 337 -4.57 -6.56 18.33
CA GLY A 337 -5.38 -5.34 18.41
C GLY A 337 -6.88 -5.60 18.35
N GLU A 338 -7.64 -4.86 19.16
CA GLU A 338 -9.12 -4.95 19.23
C GLU A 338 -9.81 -4.73 17.88
N ARG A 339 -9.18 -3.97 16.97
CA ARG A 339 -9.70 -3.71 15.61
C ARG A 339 -9.72 -4.93 14.71
N MET A 340 -8.85 -5.90 14.98
CA MET A 340 -8.69 -7.12 14.18
C MET A 340 -9.34 -8.31 14.87
N SER A 341 -9.10 -8.46 16.17
CA SER A 341 -9.72 -9.49 17.00
C SER A 341 -9.62 -9.08 18.46
N ALA A 342 -10.75 -9.07 19.17
CA ALA A 342 -10.77 -8.75 20.60
C ALA A 342 -9.88 -9.75 21.37
N PRO A 343 -8.87 -9.29 22.15
CA PRO A 343 -7.99 -10.17 22.91
C PRO A 343 -8.74 -11.12 23.86
N THR A 344 -9.81 -10.61 24.49
CA THR A 344 -10.69 -11.38 25.37
C THR A 344 -11.37 -12.53 24.64
N LEU A 345 -11.93 -12.27 23.45
CA LEU A 345 -12.56 -13.30 22.61
C LEU A 345 -11.59 -14.40 22.21
N GLN A 346 -10.33 -14.05 21.94
CA GLN A 346 -9.33 -15.05 21.60
C GLN A 346 -9.10 -15.99 22.79
N LEU A 347 -8.88 -15.45 23.98
CA LEU A 347 -8.61 -16.26 25.17
C LEU A 347 -9.81 -17.07 25.67
N THR A 348 -11.05 -16.68 25.35
CA THR A 348 -12.24 -17.48 25.68
C THR A 348 -12.43 -18.66 24.75
N LEU A 349 -12.04 -18.54 23.48
CA LEU A 349 -12.25 -19.61 22.48
C LEU A 349 -11.24 -20.75 22.62
N HIS A 350 -9.97 -20.45 22.87
CA HIS A 350 -8.91 -21.45 22.97
C HIS A 350 -7.79 -21.05 23.91
N SER A 351 -7.03 -22.06 24.37
CA SER A 351 -5.85 -21.84 25.20
C SER A 351 -4.76 -21.06 24.45
N PRO A 352 -3.87 -20.35 25.17
CA PRO A 352 -2.79 -19.59 24.54
C PRO A 352 -1.87 -20.44 23.66
N MET A 353 -1.57 -21.66 24.11
CA MET A 353 -0.71 -22.57 23.36
C MET A 353 -1.37 -23.05 22.06
N HIS A 354 -2.70 -23.16 22.07
CA HIS A 354 -3.46 -23.45 20.87
C HIS A 354 -3.42 -22.29 19.87
N TRP A 355 -3.55 -21.05 20.35
CA TRP A 355 -3.40 -19.85 19.52
C TRP A 355 -1.99 -19.67 18.97
N TRP A 356 -0.97 -19.98 19.76
CA TRP A 356 0.42 -19.96 19.30
C TRP A 356 0.62 -20.93 18.13
N GLY A 357 0.13 -22.18 18.26
CA GLY A 357 0.19 -23.17 17.17
C GLY A 357 -0.58 -22.72 15.93
N ALA A 358 -1.82 -22.24 16.10
CA ALA A 358 -2.64 -21.76 15.00
C ALA A 358 -2.03 -20.56 14.26
N ARG A 359 -1.43 -19.59 14.98
CA ARG A 359 -0.74 -18.44 14.39
C ARG A 359 0.54 -18.82 13.67
N THR A 360 1.31 -19.76 14.23
CA THR A 360 2.51 -20.31 13.59
C THR A 360 2.14 -20.93 12.25
N LEU A 361 1.12 -21.80 12.26
CA LEU A 361 0.62 -22.45 11.05
C LEU A 361 0.08 -21.43 10.05
N ALA A 362 -0.72 -20.46 10.48
CA ALA A 362 -1.21 -19.39 9.62
C ALA A 362 -0.07 -18.61 8.92
N ASN A 363 1.04 -18.36 9.61
CA ASN A 363 2.22 -17.72 9.04
C ASN A 363 2.97 -18.61 8.02
N LEU A 364 3.01 -19.92 8.26
CA LEU A 364 3.67 -20.88 7.35
C LEU A 364 3.02 -20.97 5.97
N ARG A 365 1.83 -20.38 5.76
CA ARG A 365 1.23 -20.24 4.41
C ARG A 365 2.16 -19.55 3.40
N TRP A 366 3.05 -18.69 3.88
CA TRP A 366 4.00 -17.96 3.05
C TRP A 366 5.25 -18.76 2.67
N MET A 367 5.44 -19.95 3.27
CA MET A 367 6.60 -20.79 2.99
C MET A 367 6.68 -21.21 1.52
N ALA A 368 5.59 -21.78 0.99
CA ALA A 368 5.59 -22.26 -0.39
C ALA A 368 5.80 -21.12 -1.42
N PRO A 369 5.11 -19.96 -1.33
CA PRO A 369 5.40 -18.82 -2.20
C PRO A 369 6.84 -18.30 -2.11
N LEU A 370 7.40 -18.21 -0.90
CA LEU A 370 8.80 -17.82 -0.70
C LEU A 370 9.75 -18.80 -1.41
N LEU A 371 9.60 -20.10 -1.15
CA LEU A 371 10.46 -21.12 -1.75
C LEU A 371 10.29 -21.22 -3.26
N ALA A 372 9.08 -21.04 -3.78
CA ALA A 372 8.83 -20.99 -5.22
C ALA A 372 9.55 -19.78 -5.86
N SER A 373 9.47 -18.59 -5.25
CA SER A 373 10.19 -17.41 -5.73
C SER A 373 11.71 -17.62 -5.72
N LEU A 374 12.25 -18.22 -4.66
CA LEU A 374 13.69 -18.54 -4.56
C LEU A 374 14.11 -19.64 -5.54
N ALA A 375 13.27 -20.64 -5.77
CA ALA A 375 13.52 -21.70 -6.74
C ALA A 375 13.61 -21.14 -8.16
N VAL A 376 12.69 -20.23 -8.53
CA VAL A 376 12.77 -19.52 -9.81
C VAL A 376 14.12 -18.80 -9.92
N VAL A 377 14.51 -18.01 -8.92
CA VAL A 377 15.82 -17.32 -8.95
C VAL A 377 16.99 -18.31 -9.07
N ALA A 378 16.97 -19.41 -8.32
CA ALA A 378 18.03 -20.42 -8.34
C ALA A 378 18.19 -21.10 -9.72
N THR A 379 17.15 -21.07 -10.57
CA THR A 379 17.25 -21.57 -11.96
C THR A 379 17.90 -20.57 -12.91
N VAL A 380 17.84 -19.26 -12.63
CA VAL A 380 18.28 -18.21 -13.58
C VAL A 380 19.52 -17.45 -13.10
N SER A 381 19.90 -17.56 -11.82
CA SER A 381 20.98 -16.79 -11.23
C SER A 381 21.82 -17.63 -10.26
N ASN A 382 23.15 -17.47 -10.35
CA ASN A 382 24.10 -18.07 -9.41
C ASN A 382 24.13 -17.34 -8.04
N ALA A 383 23.49 -16.17 -7.93
CA ALA A 383 23.45 -15.41 -6.69
C ALA A 383 22.67 -16.12 -5.57
N MET A 384 21.80 -17.07 -5.92
CA MET A 384 21.02 -17.84 -4.95
C MET A 384 21.06 -19.34 -5.27
N PRO A 385 22.04 -20.11 -4.76
CA PRO A 385 22.13 -21.54 -5.02
C PRO A 385 20.95 -22.31 -4.42
N TRP A 386 20.68 -23.51 -4.94
CA TRP A 386 19.61 -24.39 -4.46
C TRP A 386 19.68 -24.69 -2.94
N SER A 387 20.89 -24.73 -2.38
CA SER A 387 21.10 -24.92 -0.94
C SER A 387 20.51 -23.78 -0.09
N SER A 388 20.42 -22.57 -0.63
CA SER A 388 19.86 -21.41 0.06
C SER A 388 18.35 -21.56 0.33
N LEU A 389 17.61 -22.36 -0.44
CA LEU A 389 16.19 -22.61 -0.19
C LEU A 389 15.98 -23.22 1.21
N GLY A 390 16.83 -24.16 1.62
CA GLY A 390 16.77 -24.78 2.94
C GLY A 390 17.03 -23.77 4.06
N VAL A 391 18.04 -22.90 3.88
CA VAL A 391 18.36 -21.83 4.84
C VAL A 391 17.17 -20.87 5.01
N TRP A 392 16.59 -20.40 3.90
CA TRP A 392 15.45 -19.49 3.96
C TRP A 392 14.17 -20.16 4.47
N ALA A 393 13.98 -21.46 4.23
CA ALA A 393 12.90 -22.21 4.85
C ALA A 393 13.02 -22.21 6.38
N VAL A 394 14.22 -22.47 6.90
CA VAL A 394 14.48 -22.47 8.35
C VAL A 394 14.28 -21.07 8.93
N ILE A 395 14.82 -20.03 8.29
CA ILE A 395 14.64 -18.63 8.74
C ILE A 395 13.15 -18.27 8.78
N ASN A 396 12.37 -18.60 7.73
CA ASN A 396 10.94 -18.31 7.71
C ASN A 396 10.16 -19.09 8.77
N LEU A 397 10.53 -20.34 9.05
CA LEU A 397 9.94 -21.13 10.14
C LEU A 397 10.22 -20.49 11.51
N ILE A 398 11.46 -20.08 11.78
CA ILE A 398 11.83 -19.40 13.02
C ILE A 398 11.04 -18.09 13.15
N ALA A 399 10.99 -17.28 12.09
CA ALA A 399 10.24 -16.03 12.08
C ALA A 399 8.74 -16.24 12.33
N ALA A 400 8.14 -17.27 11.73
CA ALA A 400 6.75 -17.63 11.94
C ALA A 400 6.46 -17.99 13.41
N VAL A 401 7.31 -18.82 14.01
CA VAL A 401 7.22 -19.24 15.43
C VAL A 401 7.38 -18.06 16.38
N VAL A 402 8.40 -17.23 16.16
CA VAL A 402 8.69 -16.06 17.01
C VAL A 402 7.57 -15.03 16.92
N ALA A 403 7.11 -14.68 15.72
CA ALA A 403 6.02 -13.72 15.53
C ALA A 403 4.71 -14.22 16.17
N ALA A 404 4.41 -15.51 16.05
CA ALA A 404 3.27 -16.13 16.72
C ALA A 404 3.41 -16.07 18.25
N GLY A 405 4.61 -16.35 18.79
CA GLY A 405 4.91 -16.27 20.22
C GLY A 405 4.68 -14.88 20.77
N LEU A 406 5.34 -13.87 20.18
CA LEU A 406 5.22 -12.46 20.58
C LEU A 406 3.78 -11.97 20.52
N THR A 407 3.02 -12.35 19.48
CA THR A 407 1.61 -11.97 19.34
C THR A 407 0.75 -12.61 20.43
N THR A 408 1.02 -13.86 20.78
CA THR A 408 0.31 -14.57 21.85
C THR A 408 0.55 -13.92 23.20
N LEU A 409 1.81 -13.63 23.52
CA LEU A 409 2.17 -12.92 24.75
C LEU A 409 1.56 -11.51 24.80
N ALA A 410 1.51 -10.80 23.67
CA ALA A 410 0.90 -9.48 23.59
C ALA A 410 -0.63 -9.52 23.86
N VAL A 411 -1.33 -10.53 23.32
CA VAL A 411 -2.77 -10.75 23.59
C VAL A 411 -3.00 -11.02 25.08
N GLU A 412 -2.28 -11.97 25.66
CA GLU A 412 -2.38 -12.29 27.09
C GLU A 412 -2.08 -11.09 27.99
N GLY A 413 -0.97 -10.40 27.71
CA GLY A 413 -0.53 -9.26 28.50
C GLY A 413 -1.52 -8.10 28.48
N ARG A 414 -2.20 -7.86 27.34
CA ARG A 414 -3.26 -6.85 27.25
C ARG A 414 -4.48 -7.25 28.05
N THR A 415 -4.95 -8.49 27.92
CA THR A 415 -6.12 -8.96 28.66
C THR A 415 -5.90 -8.93 30.17
N ARG A 416 -4.73 -9.35 30.64
CA ARG A 416 -4.38 -9.26 32.08
C ARG A 416 -4.38 -7.83 32.61
N ARG A 417 -4.01 -6.84 31.79
CA ARG A 417 -4.07 -5.42 32.16
C ARG A 417 -5.48 -4.83 32.14
N GLN A 418 -6.41 -5.41 31.39
CA GLN A 418 -7.81 -4.96 31.33
C GLN A 418 -8.63 -5.44 32.53
N PHE A 419 -8.25 -6.57 33.14
CA PHE A 419 -8.92 -7.17 34.31
C PHE A 419 -8.18 -6.98 35.63
N ARG A 420 -7.12 -6.18 35.64
CA ARG A 420 -6.50 -5.62 36.85
C ARG A 420 -6.90 -4.17 36.94
#